data_AF-A0A0B2RSN2-F1
#
_entry.id   AF-A0A0B2RSN2-F1
#
_cell.length_a   1.000
_cell.length_b   1.000
_cell.length_c   1.000
_cell.angle_alpha   90.00
_cell.angle_beta   90.00
_cell.angle_gamma   90.00
#
_symmetry.space_group_name_H-M   'P 1'
#
loop_
_entity.id
_entity.type
_entity.pdbx_description
1 polymer ?
#
loop_
_entity_poly.entity_id
_entity_poly.type
_entity_poly.pdbx_seq_one_letter_code
_entity_poly.pdbx_strand_id
1 'polypeptide(L)'
;MANKQMIGAPQTCAANDADKCGDSDEWEGEFFPGIPKIKYEGPSSKSPLSFKWYNAEEEILGKKMKRCILAYKQVLSADPFGAPTKYWPWEDGTNSLKMAKRRMRANFEFISKLGVDFWCFHDRDIAPDGKTLEASQYLSFFTYLQFLDRIKV
;
A
#
# COMPACT_ATOMS: atom_id res chain seq x y z
N MET A 1 -3.09 16.03 -34.42
CA MET A 1 -3.51 16.82 -33.25
C MET A 1 -4.14 15.86 -32.26
N ALA A 2 -3.45 15.52 -31.18
CA ALA A 2 -3.94 14.55 -30.20
C ALA A 2 -4.74 15.27 -29.09
N ASN A 3 -5.97 14.82 -28.88
CA ASN A 3 -6.94 15.38 -27.96
C ASN A 3 -6.54 15.07 -26.52
N LYS A 4 -6.24 16.11 -25.73
CA LYS A 4 -5.78 16.00 -24.35
C LYS A 4 -7.01 15.82 -23.46
N GLN A 5 -7.26 14.60 -23.01
CA GLN A 5 -8.34 14.33 -22.06
C GLN A 5 -8.01 14.98 -20.72
N MET A 6 -8.85 15.94 -20.33
CA MET A 6 -8.75 16.69 -19.08
C MET A 6 -9.21 15.79 -17.94
N ILE A 7 -8.26 15.16 -17.25
CA ILE A 7 -8.50 14.42 -16.01
C ILE A 7 -8.53 15.47 -14.89
N GLY A 8 -9.64 15.54 -14.13
CA GLY A 8 -9.79 16.46 -13.00
C GLY A 8 -8.63 16.33 -12.01
N ALA A 9 -8.20 17.47 -11.45
CA ALA A 9 -7.06 17.54 -10.56
C ALA A 9 -7.19 16.52 -9.40
N PRO A 10 -6.15 15.71 -9.14
CA PRO A 10 -6.19 14.73 -8.05
C PRO A 10 -6.30 15.45 -6.71
N GLN A 11 -7.28 15.05 -5.90
CA GLN A 11 -7.49 15.55 -4.53
C GLN A 11 -6.51 14.98 -3.50
N THR A 12 -5.40 14.42 -3.96
CA THR A 12 -4.21 14.06 -3.19
C THR A 12 -3.02 14.57 -3.96
N CYS A 13 -2.00 15.07 -3.24
CA CYS A 13 -0.84 15.79 -3.79
C CYS A 13 -0.45 15.24 -5.17
N ALA A 14 -0.75 16.02 -6.22
CA ALA A 14 -0.29 15.71 -7.56
C ALA A 14 1.23 15.54 -7.52
N ALA A 15 1.78 14.61 -8.29
CA ALA A 15 3.23 14.39 -8.40
C ALA A 15 4.03 15.60 -8.94
N ASN A 16 3.39 16.76 -9.08
CA ASN A 16 3.97 18.03 -9.46
C ASN A 16 3.78 19.04 -8.32
N ASP A 17 4.53 18.87 -7.24
CA ASP A 17 5.06 20.00 -6.48
C ASP A 17 6.51 19.64 -6.17
N ALA A 18 7.41 20.16 -7.02
CA ALA A 18 8.84 19.93 -6.99
C ALA A 18 9.51 20.42 -5.69
N ASP A 19 8.78 21.07 -4.78
CA ASP A 19 9.35 21.78 -3.64
C ASP A 19 9.07 21.16 -2.27
N LYS A 20 8.38 19.99 -2.18
CA LYS A 20 8.23 19.26 -0.90
C LYS A 20 8.41 17.75 -0.94
N CYS A 21 8.72 17.15 -2.08
CA CYS A 21 9.24 15.77 -2.11
C CYS A 21 10.75 15.76 -1.88
N GLY A 22 11.19 16.33 -0.76
CA GLY A 22 12.56 16.16 -0.29
C GLY A 22 12.87 14.68 -0.09
N ASP A 23 14.14 14.32 -0.23
CA ASP A 23 14.65 12.97 0.08
C ASP A 23 14.61 12.64 1.59
N SER A 24 13.81 13.37 2.38
CA SER A 24 13.53 13.00 3.75
C SER A 24 12.67 11.73 3.75
N ASP A 25 12.99 10.81 4.65
CA ASP A 25 12.18 9.61 4.90
C ASP A 25 10.79 9.92 5.51
N GLU A 26 10.47 11.22 5.64
CA GLU A 26 9.25 11.78 6.21
C GLU A 26 8.28 12.15 5.08
N TRP A 27 7.22 11.34 4.95
CA TRP A 27 6.09 11.63 4.07
C TRP A 27 4.93 12.15 4.93
N GLU A 28 4.47 13.37 4.65
CA GLU A 28 3.27 13.94 5.25
C GLU A 28 2.11 13.93 4.25
N GLY A 29 1.21 12.96 4.40
CA GLY A 29 -0.03 12.84 3.61
C GLY A 29 -0.68 11.46 3.68
N GLU A 30 -2.00 11.39 3.47
CA GLU A 30 -2.74 10.12 3.37
C GLU A 30 -2.89 9.65 1.92
N PHE A 31 -2.68 8.35 1.68
CA PHE A 31 -2.94 7.68 0.41
C PHE A 31 -4.42 7.33 0.23
N PHE A 32 -5.16 7.09 1.32
CA PHE A 32 -6.58 6.75 1.32
C PHE A 32 -7.41 7.78 2.10
N PRO A 33 -7.46 9.05 1.66
CA PRO A 33 -8.18 10.09 2.37
C PRO A 33 -9.65 9.74 2.54
N GLY A 34 -10.22 10.05 3.71
CA GLY A 34 -11.62 9.79 4.01
C GLY A 34 -11.94 8.33 4.37
N ILE A 35 -10.96 7.42 4.31
CA ILE A 35 -11.11 6.05 4.81
C ILE A 35 -10.57 5.98 6.24
N PRO A 36 -11.43 5.85 7.27
CA PRO A 36 -10.96 5.66 8.64
C PRO A 36 -10.44 4.24 8.86
N LYS A 37 -9.85 4.00 10.04
CA LYS A 37 -9.57 2.63 10.48
C LYS A 37 -10.89 1.84 10.55
N ILE A 38 -10.92 0.68 9.88
CA ILE A 38 -12.07 -0.20 9.79
C ILE A 38 -12.28 -0.88 11.14
N LYS A 39 -13.49 -0.75 11.68
CA LYS A 39 -13.87 -1.28 12.99
C LYS A 39 -14.85 -2.43 12.85
N TYR A 40 -14.91 -3.27 13.88
CA TYR A 40 -16.00 -4.21 14.05
C TYR A 40 -17.27 -3.49 14.53
N GLU A 41 -18.39 -3.70 13.83
CA GLU A 41 -19.70 -3.14 14.19
C GLU A 41 -20.79 -4.22 14.33
N GLY A 42 -20.46 -5.49 14.09
CA GLY A 42 -21.38 -6.61 14.23
C GLY A 42 -22.24 -6.89 12.99
N PRO A 43 -22.97 -8.02 13.01
CA PRO A 43 -23.61 -8.59 11.82
C PRO A 43 -24.81 -7.79 11.31
N SER A 44 -25.40 -6.94 12.16
CA SER A 44 -26.51 -6.05 11.80
C SER A 44 -26.04 -4.75 11.15
N SER A 45 -24.74 -4.43 11.17
CA SER A 45 -24.23 -3.18 10.61
C SER A 45 -24.54 -3.06 9.12
N LYS A 46 -24.96 -1.85 8.74
CA LYS A 46 -25.17 -1.41 7.35
C LYS A 46 -23.99 -0.60 6.83
N SER A 47 -23.02 -0.27 7.67
CA SER A 47 -21.83 0.47 7.26
C SER A 47 -21.00 -0.38 6.30
N PRO A 48 -20.71 0.11 5.08
CA PRO A 48 -19.91 -0.63 4.11
C PRO A 48 -18.43 -0.74 4.53
N LEU A 49 -17.94 0.19 5.35
CA LEU A 49 -16.55 0.26 5.82
C LEU A 49 -16.43 -0.24 7.27
N SER A 50 -17.04 -1.39 7.55
CA SER A 50 -16.98 -2.06 8.85
C SER A 50 -16.86 -3.57 8.70
N PHE A 51 -16.20 -4.19 9.68
CA PHE A 51 -16.23 -5.64 9.85
C PHE A 51 -17.54 -6.04 10.53
N LYS A 52 -18.22 -7.01 9.91
CA LYS A 52 -19.50 -7.55 10.41
C LYS A 52 -19.33 -8.81 11.26
N TRP A 53 -18.22 -9.53 11.03
CA TRP A 53 -17.92 -10.82 11.65
C TRP A 53 -16.50 -10.93 12.18
N TYR A 54 -15.60 -10.05 11.74
CA TYR A 54 -14.22 -10.06 12.17
C TYR A 54 -14.05 -9.11 13.36
N ASN A 55 -13.91 -9.67 14.54
CA ASN A 55 -13.54 -8.95 15.76
C ASN A 55 -12.17 -9.44 16.23
N ALA A 56 -11.12 -8.62 16.06
CA ALA A 56 -9.74 -8.99 16.38
C ALA A 56 -9.54 -9.42 17.84
N GLU A 57 -10.34 -8.88 18.77
CA GLU A 57 -10.26 -9.14 20.21
C GLU A 57 -11.16 -10.28 20.68
N GLU A 58 -12.02 -10.81 19.81
CA GLU A 58 -12.88 -11.94 20.15
C GLU A 58 -12.05 -13.23 20.32
N GLU A 59 -12.29 -13.93 21.42
CA GLU A 59 -11.65 -15.21 21.71
C GLU A 59 -12.52 -16.37 21.24
N ILE A 60 -11.98 -17.17 20.33
CA ILE A 60 -12.57 -18.42 19.85
C ILE A 60 -11.66 -19.56 20.28
N LEU A 61 -12.18 -20.48 21.08
CA LEU A 61 -11.44 -21.64 21.59
C LEU A 61 -10.10 -21.24 22.27
N GLY A 62 -10.13 -20.16 23.05
CA GLY A 62 -8.96 -19.65 23.79
C GLY A 62 -7.91 -18.93 22.94
N LYS A 63 -8.23 -18.56 21.69
CA LYS A 63 -7.36 -17.76 20.84
C LYS A 63 -8.11 -16.57 20.25
N LYS A 64 -7.48 -15.39 20.29
CA LYS A 64 -8.00 -14.20 19.61
C LYS A 64 -8.04 -14.40 18.10
N MET A 65 -9.04 -13.84 17.42
CA MET A 65 -9.16 -13.91 15.95
C MET A 65 -8.06 -13.14 15.19
N LYS A 66 -7.25 -12.32 15.88
CA LYS A 66 -6.15 -11.53 15.31
C LYS A 66 -4.99 -12.35 14.71
N ARG A 67 -5.21 -13.01 13.57
CA ARG A 67 -4.17 -13.72 12.79
C ARG A 67 -4.41 -13.65 11.29
N CYS A 68 -5.04 -12.58 10.80
CA CYS A 68 -5.19 -12.35 9.38
C CYS A 68 -3.85 -11.92 8.77
N ILE A 69 -3.61 -12.34 7.53
CA ILE A 69 -2.41 -12.02 6.75
C ILE A 69 -2.87 -11.29 5.48
N LEU A 70 -2.25 -10.16 5.18
CA LEU A 70 -2.43 -9.47 3.90
C LEU A 70 -1.34 -9.89 2.91
N ALA A 71 -1.71 -10.47 1.76
CA ALA A 71 -0.77 -10.66 0.66
C ALA A 71 -0.62 -9.36 -0.14
N TYR A 72 0.54 -8.72 -0.02
CA TYR A 72 0.92 -7.58 -0.83
C TYR A 72 1.51 -8.07 -2.15
N LYS A 73 0.93 -7.61 -3.25
CA LYS A 73 1.43 -7.83 -4.61
C LYS A 73 1.34 -6.53 -5.37
N GLN A 74 2.39 -6.16 -6.09
CA GLN A 74 2.29 -5.06 -7.02
C GLN A 74 1.35 -5.47 -8.16
N VAL A 75 0.13 -4.94 -8.15
CA VAL A 75 -0.89 -5.32 -9.12
C VAL A 75 -0.59 -4.64 -10.45
N LEU A 76 0.05 -5.36 -11.37
CA LEU A 76 -0.10 -5.07 -12.80
C LEU A 76 -1.54 -5.44 -13.15
N SER A 77 -2.44 -4.46 -13.18
CA SER A 77 -3.87 -4.66 -13.48
C SER A 77 -4.13 -4.91 -14.98
N ALA A 78 -3.20 -5.58 -15.65
CA ALA A 78 -3.33 -6.04 -17.03
C ALA A 78 -3.67 -7.53 -17.02
N ASP A 79 -4.64 -7.89 -17.84
CA ASP A 79 -4.88 -9.28 -18.22
C ASP A 79 -4.18 -9.56 -19.57
N PRO A 80 -4.00 -10.83 -19.97
CA PRO A 80 -3.30 -11.18 -21.22
C PRO A 80 -3.91 -10.57 -22.49
N PHE A 81 -5.14 -10.07 -22.43
CA PHE A 81 -5.93 -9.51 -23.53
C PHE A 81 -6.25 -8.02 -23.35
N GLY A 82 -5.79 -7.39 -22.27
CA GLY A 82 -6.23 -6.06 -21.86
C GLY A 82 -5.14 -5.21 -21.24
N ALA A 83 -5.15 -3.91 -21.57
CA ALA A 83 -4.26 -2.93 -20.95
C ALA A 83 -4.61 -2.71 -19.46
N PRO A 84 -3.65 -2.24 -18.63
CA PRO A 84 -3.94 -1.89 -17.25
C PRO A 84 -5.08 -0.89 -17.11
N THR A 85 -6.03 -1.17 -16.23
CA THR A 85 -7.17 -0.26 -15.94
C THR A 85 -6.99 0.55 -14.66
N LYS A 86 -6.10 0.09 -13.78
CA LYS A 86 -5.88 0.69 -12.46
C LYS A 86 -4.74 1.69 -12.52
N TYR A 87 -5.03 2.92 -12.12
CA TYR A 87 -4.06 3.99 -11.97
C TYR A 87 -4.08 4.49 -10.53
N TRP A 88 -2.96 4.34 -9.84
CA TRP A 88 -2.82 4.83 -8.47
C TRP A 88 -2.37 6.30 -8.47
N PRO A 89 -3.02 7.19 -7.70
CA PRO A 89 -2.67 8.63 -7.68
C PRO A 89 -1.22 8.94 -7.27
N TRP A 90 -0.60 8.03 -6.52
CA TRP A 90 0.78 8.18 -6.04
C TRP A 90 1.83 7.55 -6.94
N GLU A 91 1.45 6.88 -8.03
CA GLU A 91 2.42 6.30 -8.95
C GLU A 91 2.94 7.31 -9.97
N ASP A 92 4.25 7.23 -10.24
CA ASP A 92 4.94 8.02 -11.27
C ASP A 92 5.18 7.25 -12.58
N GLY A 93 4.68 6.01 -12.65
CA GLY A 93 4.86 5.11 -13.79
C GLY A 93 6.25 4.46 -13.88
N THR A 94 7.16 4.73 -12.93
CA THR A 94 8.50 4.15 -12.91
C THR A 94 8.58 2.89 -12.06
N ASN A 95 9.58 2.04 -12.36
CA ASN A 95 10.02 0.98 -11.48
C ASN A 95 11.27 1.39 -10.69
N SER A 96 11.23 2.56 -10.06
CA SER A 96 12.35 3.10 -9.27
C SER A 96 12.27 2.66 -7.81
N LEU A 97 13.42 2.68 -7.11
CA LEU A 97 13.45 2.43 -5.66
C LEU A 97 12.61 3.46 -4.89
N LYS A 98 12.63 4.73 -5.33
CA LYS A 98 11.80 5.80 -4.76
C LYS A 98 10.32 5.44 -4.85
N MET A 99 9.89 4.92 -5.99
CA MET A 99 8.51 4.50 -6.18
C MET A 99 8.15 3.26 -5.36
N ALA A 100 9.07 2.29 -5.26
CA ALA A 100 8.89 1.13 -4.39
C ALA A 100 8.67 1.53 -2.91
N LYS A 101 9.47 2.47 -2.39
CA LYS A 101 9.27 3.03 -1.04
C LYS A 101 7.92 3.75 -0.90
N ARG A 102 7.47 4.49 -1.93
CA ARG A 102 6.17 5.17 -1.90
C ARG A 102 5.00 4.18 -1.88
N ARG A 103 5.04 3.14 -2.72
CA ARG A 103 4.06 2.04 -2.69
C ARG A 103 4.03 1.35 -1.33
N MET A 104 5.20 1.16 -0.71
CA MET A 104 5.31 0.56 0.62
C MET A 104 4.60 1.42 1.68
N ARG A 105 4.81 2.74 1.68
CA ARG A 105 4.09 3.66 2.59
C ARG A 105 2.57 3.56 2.43
N ALA A 106 2.07 3.49 1.19
CA ALA A 106 0.65 3.28 0.93
C ALA A 106 0.15 1.92 1.45
N ASN A 107 0.93 0.85 1.26
CA ASN A 107 0.60 -0.48 1.79
C ASN A 107 0.51 -0.49 3.33
N PHE A 108 1.43 0.19 4.02
CA PHE A 108 1.39 0.29 5.48
C PHE A 108 0.20 1.10 6.00
N GLU A 109 -0.18 2.19 5.33
CA GLU A 109 -1.43 2.89 5.66
C GLU A 109 -2.64 1.97 5.48
N PHE A 110 -2.69 1.20 4.40
CA PHE A 110 -3.76 0.25 4.13
C PHE A 110 -3.84 -0.85 5.19
N ILE A 111 -2.72 -1.48 5.55
CA ILE A 111 -2.61 -2.48 6.61
C ILE A 111 -3.08 -1.91 7.96
N SER A 112 -2.64 -0.70 8.30
CA SER A 112 -3.01 -0.01 9.54
C SER A 112 -4.51 0.32 9.60
N LYS A 113 -5.08 0.80 8.49
CA LYS A 113 -6.52 1.08 8.36
C LYS A 113 -7.35 -0.21 8.45
N LEU A 114 -6.87 -1.34 7.94
CA LEU A 114 -7.54 -2.63 8.12
C LEU A 114 -7.34 -3.25 9.52
N GLY A 115 -6.28 -2.86 10.25
CA GLY A 115 -5.94 -3.46 11.54
C GLY A 115 -5.39 -4.88 11.41
N VAL A 116 -4.56 -5.12 10.40
CA VAL A 116 -3.93 -6.42 10.14
C VAL A 116 -2.49 -6.42 10.66
N ASP A 117 -2.09 -7.47 11.39
CA ASP A 117 -0.77 -7.55 12.01
C ASP A 117 0.31 -8.19 11.11
N PHE A 118 -0.12 -9.00 10.14
CA PHE A 118 0.78 -9.78 9.30
C PHE A 118 0.57 -9.47 7.82
N TRP A 119 1.67 -9.49 7.07
CA TRP A 119 1.64 -9.33 5.63
C TRP A 119 2.70 -10.20 4.97
N CYS A 120 2.49 -10.50 3.70
CA CYS A 120 3.41 -11.27 2.86
C CYS A 120 3.71 -10.48 1.60
N PHE A 121 4.89 -10.69 1.04
CA PHE A 121 5.34 -10.03 -0.19
C PHE A 121 6.30 -10.94 -0.95
N HIS A 122 6.41 -10.77 -2.26
CA HIS A 122 7.57 -11.22 -3.02
C HIS A 122 8.63 -10.13 -3.03
N ASP A 123 9.89 -10.52 -3.15
CA ASP A 123 11.04 -9.61 -3.18
C ASP A 123 10.92 -8.50 -4.24
N ARG A 124 10.31 -8.81 -5.39
CA ARG A 124 10.04 -7.87 -6.50
C ARG A 124 8.83 -6.96 -6.28
N ASP A 125 7.94 -7.29 -5.33
CA ASP A 125 6.81 -6.41 -4.99
C ASP A 125 7.29 -5.16 -4.24
N ILE A 126 8.43 -5.28 -3.54
CA ILE A 126 8.92 -4.28 -2.59
C ILE A 126 10.14 -3.51 -3.08
N ALA A 127 10.83 -3.99 -4.12
CA ALA A 127 12.00 -3.34 -4.68
C ALA A 127 12.19 -3.70 -6.17
N PRO A 128 12.76 -2.79 -6.97
CA PRO A 128 13.05 -3.07 -8.36
C PRO A 128 14.27 -3.98 -8.55
N ASP A 129 14.45 -4.46 -9.78
CA ASP A 129 15.65 -5.20 -10.16
C ASP A 129 16.90 -4.30 -10.21
N GLY A 130 17.99 -4.84 -9.67
CA GLY A 130 19.32 -4.30 -9.83
C GLY A 130 19.98 -4.78 -11.13
N LYS A 131 21.13 -4.18 -11.46
CA LYS A 131 21.94 -4.60 -12.63
C LYS A 131 22.59 -5.98 -12.45
N THR A 132 22.67 -6.46 -11.21
CA THR A 132 23.21 -7.76 -10.82
C THR A 132 22.28 -8.41 -9.80
N LEU A 133 22.36 -9.74 -9.67
CA LEU A 133 21.60 -10.48 -8.65
C LEU A 133 21.87 -9.95 -7.24
N GLU A 134 23.14 -9.70 -6.94
CA GLU A 134 23.58 -9.12 -5.67
C GLU A 134 22.90 -7.75 -5.43
N ALA A 135 22.91 -6.86 -6.42
CA ALA A 135 22.24 -5.56 -6.29
C ALA A 135 20.73 -5.72 -6.07
N SER A 136 20.05 -6.65 -6.76
CA SER A 136 18.62 -6.92 -6.56
C SER A 136 18.31 -7.38 -5.13
N GLN A 137 19.16 -8.23 -4.54
CA GLN A 137 19.01 -8.72 -3.17
C GLN A 137 19.21 -7.60 -2.16
N TYR A 138 20.25 -6.77 -2.33
CA TYR A 138 20.49 -5.61 -1.47
C TYR A 138 19.33 -4.63 -1.48
N LEU A 139 18.77 -4.32 -2.66
CA LEU A 139 17.65 -3.38 -2.78
C LEU A 139 16.40 -3.87 -2.03
N SER A 140 16.04 -5.16 -2.19
CA SER A 140 14.91 -5.76 -1.46
C SER A 140 15.15 -5.78 0.04
N PHE A 141 16.33 -6.21 0.48
CA PHE A 141 16.66 -6.29 1.91
C PHE A 141 16.69 -4.89 2.54
N PHE A 142 17.34 -3.92 1.91
CA PHE A 142 17.41 -2.55 2.39
C PHE A 142 16.02 -1.92 2.48
N THR A 143 15.17 -2.11 1.46
CA THR A 143 13.79 -1.59 1.50
C THR A 143 13.00 -2.24 2.63
N TYR A 144 13.11 -3.55 2.82
CA TYR A 144 12.45 -4.22 3.92
C TYR A 144 12.88 -3.66 5.29
N LEU A 145 14.19 -3.50 5.52
CA LEU A 145 14.73 -2.97 6.78
C LEU A 145 14.18 -1.58 7.12
N GLN A 146 14.04 -0.70 6.12
CA GLN A 146 13.50 0.66 6.34
C GLN A 146 12.05 0.67 6.84
N PHE A 147 11.30 -0.40 6.61
CA PHE A 147 9.89 -0.50 6.98
C PHE A 147 9.62 -1.51 8.10
N LEU A 148 10.62 -2.31 8.50
CA LEU A 148 10.53 -3.20 9.66
C LEU A 148 10.16 -2.44 10.94
N ASP A 149 10.80 -1.30 11.18
CA ASP A 149 10.56 -0.50 12.39
C ASP A 149 9.18 0.19 12.42
N ARG A 150 8.46 0.21 11.28
CA ARG A 150 7.09 0.72 11.21
C ARG A 150 6.03 -0.32 11.59
N ILE A 151 6.46 -1.56 11.88
CA ILE A 151 5.64 -2.65 12.44
C ILE A 151 5.92 -2.82 13.94
N LYS A 152 6.14 -1.71 14.66
CA LYS A 152 6.13 -1.78 16.12
C LYS A 152 4.69 -1.87 16.59
N VAL A 153 4.29 -3.11 16.87
CA VAL A 153 3.25 -3.49 17.83
C VAL A 153 3.55 -2.85 19.19
#